data_AF-A0A522G7L1-F1
#
_entry.id   AF-A0A522G7L1-F1
#
_cell.length_a   1.000
_cell.length_b   1.000
_cell.length_c   1.000
_cell.angle_alpha   90.00
_cell.angle_beta   90.00
_cell.angle_gamma   90.00
#
_symmetry.space_group_name_H-M   'P 1'
#
loop_
_entity.id
_entity.type
_entity.pdbx_description
1 polymer ?
#
loop_
_entity_poly.entity_id
_entity_poly.type
_entity_poly.pdbx_seq_one_letter_code
_entity_poly.pdbx_strand_id
1 'polypeptide(L)'
;MAHEKLSPRQKMIGMMYLVLTAMLALNVSKEAVEAFKKVDKGLTQAITNYVIKNNIIYQDFDRADAENHAKAGKYKVAAYDVKQRADEAFNFIQDIKIEIINKAEGPDNPAVKGREVIVEEVKRIDDNNIPSEVLIGANENGKAYDLKNILNEYRSFLISVLEGKNPTVEEALKKTIDTNDGKDKDGQPSPWPNYTFHTLPLVAVICILSEYQLNIRNAETDVLNYLYSQIDAASFKFNKIDPIVIPNSNYITLGSDYEAKIFISATDSTQQPNITVGDTKLELDETGKGIYKVRASSLGPKKWGGIIALKAPDGTTRSWPVGGDYVVGESNVIVSPTAMNVMYYGIPNPIDVSVPNVSPDKISIKVINGTFSTEKVKNSKGENFKGSWAVKPTSVGQNVQIIATAIINGKPVQFLPYDFRVKPIPPPVAVFGGKSQGTIPRATAAAQQG
;
A
#
# COMPACT_ATOMS: atom_id res chain seq x y z
N MET A 1 47.54 -31.24 -70.43
CA MET A 1 48.58 -31.76 -69.51
C MET A 1 48.34 -33.25 -69.35
N ALA A 2 49.41 -34.04 -69.39
CA ALA A 2 49.40 -35.48 -69.59
C ALA A 2 48.57 -36.23 -68.53
N HIS A 3 47.69 -37.11 -68.99
CA HIS A 3 47.01 -38.09 -68.13
C HIS A 3 47.98 -39.27 -67.97
N GLU A 4 48.88 -39.20 -66.99
CA GLU A 4 49.75 -40.32 -66.62
C GLU A 4 48.90 -41.53 -66.23
N LYS A 5 49.07 -42.65 -66.93
CA LYS A 5 48.45 -43.93 -66.58
C LYS A 5 49.10 -44.50 -65.32
N LEU A 6 48.64 -44.03 -64.16
CA LEU A 6 49.03 -44.57 -62.85
C LEU A 6 48.71 -46.06 -62.77
N SER A 7 49.65 -46.85 -62.23
CA SER A 7 49.46 -48.29 -62.00
C SER A 7 48.30 -48.56 -61.03
N PRO A 8 47.62 -49.72 -61.08
CA PRO A 8 46.51 -50.05 -60.16
C PRO A 8 46.88 -49.89 -58.69
N ARG A 9 48.14 -50.17 -58.32
CA ARG A 9 48.68 -49.95 -56.98
C ARG A 9 48.75 -48.46 -56.60
N GLN A 10 49.18 -47.59 -57.51
CA GLN A 10 49.20 -46.15 -57.29
C GLN A 10 47.80 -45.54 -57.24
N LYS A 11 46.83 -46.08 -57.99
CA LYS A 11 45.42 -45.70 -57.86
C LYS A 11 44.84 -46.08 -56.50
N MET A 12 45.17 -47.27 -55.99
CA MET A 12 44.78 -47.67 -54.63
C MET A 12 45.43 -46.79 -53.56
N ILE A 13 46.72 -46.48 -53.69
CA ILE A 13 47.42 -45.59 -52.74
C ILE A 13 46.83 -44.17 -52.82
N GLY A 14 46.56 -43.66 -54.02
CA GLY A 14 45.92 -42.36 -54.22
C GLY A 14 44.51 -42.30 -53.65
N MET A 15 43.68 -43.33 -53.85
CA MET A 15 42.35 -43.45 -53.24
C MET A 15 42.42 -43.55 -51.72
N MET A 16 43.33 -44.35 -51.16
CA MET A 16 43.53 -44.40 -49.72
C MET A 16 43.98 -43.05 -49.18
N TYR A 17 44.92 -42.36 -49.84
CA TYR A 17 45.39 -41.04 -49.40
C TYR A 17 44.28 -39.99 -49.49
N LEU A 18 43.42 -40.05 -50.51
CA LEU A 18 42.24 -39.19 -50.63
C LEU A 18 41.23 -39.47 -49.51
N VAL A 19 40.96 -40.73 -49.21
CA VAL A 19 40.05 -41.13 -48.12
C VAL A 19 40.62 -40.74 -46.76
N LEU A 20 41.92 -40.92 -46.53
CA LEU A 20 42.59 -40.58 -45.27
C LEU A 20 42.71 -39.05 -45.09
N THR A 21 42.97 -38.31 -46.17
CA THR A 21 42.98 -36.84 -46.16
C THR A 21 41.57 -36.29 -45.97
N ALA A 22 40.55 -36.90 -46.59
CA ALA A 22 39.15 -36.56 -46.35
C ALA A 22 38.71 -36.89 -44.91
N MET A 23 39.16 -38.00 -44.33
CA MET A 23 38.92 -38.36 -42.93
C MET A 23 39.61 -37.39 -41.96
N LEU A 24 40.85 -37.00 -42.23
CA LEU A 24 41.56 -35.98 -41.45
C LEU A 24 40.90 -34.60 -41.56
N ALA A 25 40.36 -34.25 -42.74
CA ALA A 25 39.64 -33.01 -42.97
C ALA A 25 38.22 -33.01 -42.38
N LEU A 26 37.63 -34.18 -42.15
CA LEU A 26 36.34 -34.36 -41.45
C LEU A 26 36.46 -34.15 -39.94
N ASN A 27 37.66 -34.31 -39.38
CA ASN A 27 37.90 -34.03 -37.97
C ASN A 27 38.03 -32.52 -37.75
N VAL A 28 37.30 -32.02 -36.75
CA VAL A 28 37.28 -30.60 -36.39
C VAL A 28 38.67 -30.14 -35.97
N SER A 29 39.06 -28.91 -36.36
CA SER A 29 40.36 -28.35 -35.95
C SER A 29 40.45 -28.25 -34.43
N LYS A 30 41.62 -28.57 -33.86
CA LYS A 30 41.85 -28.53 -32.40
C LYS A 30 41.54 -27.15 -31.82
N GLU A 31 41.82 -26.11 -32.58
CA GLU A 31 41.55 -24.72 -32.21
C GLU A 31 40.05 -24.43 -32.09
N ALA A 32 39.21 -25.01 -32.97
CA ALA A 32 37.76 -24.85 -32.89
C ALA A 32 37.19 -25.57 -31.66
N VAL A 33 37.72 -26.74 -31.31
CA VAL A 33 37.28 -27.47 -30.13
C VAL A 33 37.63 -26.73 -28.83
N GLU A 34 38.84 -26.18 -28.73
CA GLU A 34 39.24 -25.35 -27.58
C GLU A 34 38.40 -24.06 -27.47
N ALA A 35 37.97 -23.48 -28.60
CA ALA A 35 37.02 -22.37 -28.58
C ALA A 35 35.66 -22.78 -27.98
N PHE A 36 35.12 -23.94 -28.35
CA PHE A 36 33.86 -24.44 -27.78
C PHE A 36 33.97 -24.69 -26.27
N LYS A 37 35.08 -25.27 -25.78
CA LYS A 37 35.32 -25.42 -24.33
C LYS A 37 35.26 -24.08 -23.59
N LYS A 38 35.89 -23.04 -24.17
CA LYS A 38 35.89 -21.69 -23.59
C LYS A 38 34.50 -21.06 -23.57
N VAL A 39 33.71 -21.26 -24.62
CA VAL A 39 32.32 -20.79 -24.69
C VAL A 39 31.47 -21.49 -23.63
N ASP A 40 31.55 -22.82 -23.54
CA ASP A 40 30.79 -23.60 -22.56
C ASP A 40 31.14 -23.22 -21.12
N LYS A 41 32.42 -22.95 -20.82
CA LYS A 41 32.82 -22.40 -19.52
C LYS A 41 32.14 -21.06 -19.22
N GLY A 42 32.06 -20.16 -20.20
CA GLY A 42 31.34 -18.90 -20.09
C GLY A 42 29.85 -19.10 -19.85
N LEU A 43 29.23 -20.04 -20.56
CA LEU A 43 27.82 -20.42 -20.37
C LEU A 43 27.57 -20.99 -18.97
N THR A 44 28.43 -21.88 -18.48
CA THR A 44 28.32 -22.48 -17.14
C THR A 44 28.45 -21.43 -16.03
N GLN A 45 29.36 -20.46 -16.20
CA GLN A 45 29.46 -19.31 -15.30
C GLN A 45 28.20 -18.44 -15.36
N ALA A 46 27.67 -18.17 -16.55
CA ALA A 46 26.43 -17.41 -16.71
C ALA A 46 25.24 -18.12 -16.04
N ILE A 47 25.08 -19.43 -16.24
CA ILE A 47 24.06 -20.26 -15.58
C ILE A 47 24.16 -20.12 -14.06
N THR A 48 25.36 -20.23 -13.50
CA THR A 48 25.58 -20.10 -12.04
C THR A 48 25.13 -18.71 -11.54
N ASN A 49 25.45 -17.66 -12.29
CA ASN A 49 25.03 -16.30 -11.94
C ASN A 49 23.50 -16.14 -12.00
N TYR A 50 22.83 -16.72 -12.99
CA TYR A 50 21.37 -16.69 -13.07
C TYR A 50 20.73 -17.48 -11.94
N VAL A 51 21.27 -18.63 -11.54
CA VAL A 51 20.79 -19.40 -10.37
C VAL A 51 20.90 -18.56 -9.09
N ILE A 52 22.02 -17.88 -8.88
CA ILE A 52 22.19 -16.97 -7.73
C ILE A 52 21.16 -15.83 -7.79
N LYS A 53 21.00 -15.20 -8.95
CA LYS A 53 20.03 -14.12 -9.15
C LYS A 53 18.58 -14.56 -8.91
N ASN A 54 18.18 -15.72 -9.43
CA ASN A 54 16.84 -16.27 -9.24
C ASN A 54 16.58 -16.59 -7.77
N ASN A 55 17.57 -17.15 -7.07
CA ASN A 55 17.47 -17.39 -5.62
C ASN A 55 17.29 -16.11 -4.80
N ILE A 56 17.91 -14.99 -5.20
CA ILE A 56 17.67 -13.69 -4.55
C ILE A 56 16.21 -13.26 -4.76
N ILE A 57 15.69 -13.37 -5.98
CA ILE A 57 14.29 -13.02 -6.26
C ILE A 57 13.31 -13.91 -5.48
N TYR A 58 13.61 -15.21 -5.32
CA TYR A 58 12.81 -16.10 -4.47
C TYR A 58 12.81 -15.67 -2.99
N GLN A 59 13.95 -15.24 -2.45
CA GLN A 59 14.03 -14.68 -1.10
C GLN A 59 13.21 -13.38 -0.97
N ASP A 60 13.16 -12.57 -2.02
CA ASP A 60 12.33 -11.36 -2.07
C ASP A 60 10.83 -11.71 -2.02
N PHE A 61 10.40 -12.76 -2.73
CA PHE A 61 9.04 -13.28 -2.62
C PHE A 61 8.73 -13.79 -1.21
N ASP A 62 9.65 -14.50 -0.57
CA ASP A 62 9.46 -14.99 0.80
C ASP A 62 9.34 -13.85 1.82
N ARG A 63 10.13 -12.79 1.65
CA ARG A 63 10.04 -11.57 2.46
C ARG A 63 8.72 -10.83 2.23
N ALA A 64 8.32 -10.63 0.97
CA ALA A 64 7.06 -9.96 0.64
C ALA A 64 5.83 -10.73 1.19
N ASP A 65 5.88 -12.05 1.18
CA ASP A 65 4.86 -12.94 1.76
C ASP A 65 4.83 -12.86 3.30
N ALA A 66 5.99 -12.77 3.94
CA ALA A 66 6.08 -12.57 5.39
C ALA A 66 5.53 -11.21 5.83
N GLU A 67 5.73 -10.16 5.02
CA GLU A 67 5.19 -8.82 5.27
C GLU A 67 3.68 -8.73 4.99
N ASN A 68 3.20 -9.35 3.90
CA ASN A 68 1.80 -9.31 3.52
C ASN A 68 1.37 -10.54 2.68
N HIS A 69 1.03 -11.62 3.37
CA HIS A 69 0.59 -12.87 2.76
C HIS A 69 -0.61 -12.70 1.80
N ALA A 70 -1.60 -11.87 2.17
CA ALA A 70 -2.79 -11.66 1.35
C ALA A 70 -2.48 -11.04 -0.02
N LYS A 71 -1.38 -10.27 -0.11
CA LYS A 71 -0.95 -9.60 -1.34
C LYS A 71 0.05 -10.44 -2.13
N ALA A 72 1.07 -10.98 -1.46
CA ALA A 72 2.21 -11.64 -2.10
C ALA A 72 2.05 -13.16 -2.23
N GLY A 73 1.23 -13.81 -1.41
CA GLY A 73 1.13 -15.27 -1.34
C GLY A 73 0.79 -15.94 -2.67
N LYS A 74 -0.18 -15.39 -3.43
CA LYS A 74 -0.54 -15.93 -4.76
C LYS A 74 0.62 -15.87 -5.76
N TYR A 75 1.43 -14.81 -5.70
CA TYR A 75 2.55 -14.60 -6.63
C TYR A 75 3.76 -15.45 -6.23
N LYS A 76 3.96 -15.67 -4.92
CA LYS A 76 4.95 -16.61 -4.41
C LYS A 76 4.65 -18.03 -4.89
N VAL A 77 3.41 -18.51 -4.76
CA VAL A 77 3.02 -19.84 -5.25
C VAL A 77 3.35 -19.97 -6.75
N ALA A 78 2.91 -19.01 -7.56
CA ALA A 78 3.22 -19.01 -9.00
C ALA A 78 4.74 -18.97 -9.29
N ALA A 79 5.52 -18.20 -8.52
CA ALA A 79 6.97 -18.14 -8.67
C ALA A 79 7.64 -19.50 -8.37
N TYR A 80 7.19 -20.20 -7.33
CA TYR A 80 7.69 -21.53 -6.98
C TYR A 80 7.24 -22.62 -7.97
N ASP A 81 6.06 -22.48 -8.57
CA ASP A 81 5.63 -23.35 -9.69
C ASP A 81 6.56 -23.16 -10.91
N VAL A 82 6.93 -21.90 -11.21
CA VAL A 82 7.93 -21.60 -12.25
C VAL A 82 9.28 -22.23 -11.92
N LYS A 83 9.72 -22.16 -10.65
CA LYS A 83 10.96 -22.80 -10.20
C LYS A 83 10.96 -24.29 -10.48
N GLN A 84 9.89 -24.97 -10.08
CA GLN A 84 9.76 -26.41 -10.24
C GLN A 84 9.87 -26.81 -11.72
N ARG A 85 9.11 -26.13 -12.59
CA ARG A 85 9.13 -26.42 -14.03
C ARG A 85 10.48 -26.10 -14.68
N ALA A 86 11.13 -25.02 -14.24
CA ALA A 86 12.47 -24.66 -14.70
C ALA A 86 13.52 -25.70 -14.27
N ASP A 87 13.45 -26.18 -13.03
CA ASP A 87 14.32 -27.22 -12.50
C ASP A 87 14.11 -28.57 -13.19
N GLU A 88 12.88 -28.95 -13.50
CA GLU A 88 12.54 -30.15 -14.29
C GLU A 88 13.21 -30.10 -15.67
N ALA A 89 13.00 -29.00 -16.43
CA ALA A 89 13.58 -28.83 -17.76
C ALA A 89 15.13 -28.76 -17.73
N PHE A 90 15.69 -28.03 -16.75
CA PHE A 90 17.13 -27.90 -16.58
C PHE A 90 17.80 -29.25 -16.26
N ASN A 91 17.20 -30.02 -15.33
CA ASN A 91 17.72 -31.31 -14.93
C ASN A 91 17.63 -32.34 -16.05
N PHE A 92 16.56 -32.31 -16.84
CA PHE A 92 16.42 -33.18 -18.01
C PHE A 92 17.56 -32.95 -19.02
N ILE A 93 17.90 -31.69 -19.31
CA ILE A 93 19.05 -31.37 -20.17
C ILE A 93 20.36 -31.83 -19.53
N GLN A 94 20.51 -31.68 -18.21
CA GLN A 94 21.71 -32.12 -17.51
C GLN A 94 21.89 -33.64 -17.60
N ASP A 95 20.80 -34.40 -17.47
CA ASP A 95 20.82 -35.86 -17.59
C ASP A 95 21.19 -36.30 -19.01
N ILE A 96 20.69 -35.60 -20.04
CA ILE A 96 21.09 -35.82 -21.44
C ILE A 96 22.60 -35.58 -21.63
N LYS A 97 23.15 -34.47 -21.08
CA LYS A 97 24.58 -34.16 -21.18
C LYS A 97 25.44 -35.27 -20.56
N ILE A 98 25.05 -35.75 -19.38
CA ILE A 98 25.74 -36.84 -18.67
C ILE A 98 25.68 -38.13 -19.48
N GLU A 99 24.52 -38.47 -20.05
CA GLU A 99 24.34 -39.69 -20.84
C GLU A 99 25.20 -39.70 -22.11
N ILE A 100 25.26 -38.57 -22.82
CA ILE A 100 26.10 -38.44 -24.03
C ILE A 100 27.58 -38.69 -23.67
N ILE A 101 28.06 -38.11 -22.56
CA ILE A 101 29.46 -38.27 -22.14
C ILE A 101 29.74 -39.70 -21.66
N ASN A 102 28.84 -40.27 -20.85
CA ASN A 102 28.99 -41.64 -20.36
C ASN A 102 28.98 -42.67 -21.50
N LYS A 103 28.20 -42.43 -22.56
CA LYS A 103 28.20 -43.29 -23.75
C LYS A 103 29.46 -43.10 -24.60
N ALA A 104 30.06 -41.91 -24.59
CA ALA A 104 31.29 -41.62 -25.31
C ALA A 104 32.55 -42.19 -24.65
N GLU A 105 32.67 -42.06 -23.33
CA GLU A 105 33.91 -42.33 -22.59
C GLU A 105 33.81 -43.47 -21.57
N GLY A 106 32.60 -43.97 -21.33
CA GLY A 106 32.30 -44.93 -20.26
C GLY A 106 31.85 -44.23 -18.96
N PRO A 107 31.31 -44.99 -18.00
CA PRO A 107 30.73 -44.44 -16.75
C PRO A 107 31.76 -43.88 -15.76
N ASP A 108 33.02 -44.34 -15.79
CA ASP A 108 34.11 -43.87 -14.92
C ASP A 108 35.00 -42.82 -15.62
N ASN A 109 34.37 -41.78 -16.17
CA ASN A 109 35.09 -40.70 -16.86
C ASN A 109 35.36 -39.50 -15.90
N PRO A 110 36.49 -38.78 -16.05
CA PRO A 110 36.81 -37.62 -15.22
C PRO A 110 35.96 -36.37 -15.56
N ALA A 111 35.25 -36.39 -16.69
CA ALA A 111 34.45 -35.28 -17.19
C ALA A 111 33.09 -35.15 -16.48
N VAL A 112 32.59 -36.18 -15.82
CA VAL A 112 31.38 -36.13 -15.01
C VAL A 112 31.75 -36.21 -13.52
N LYS A 113 31.53 -35.12 -12.77
CA LYS A 113 31.71 -35.09 -11.31
C LYS A 113 30.35 -34.90 -10.64
N GLY A 114 29.77 -35.98 -10.13
CA GLY A 114 28.42 -35.97 -9.60
C GLY A 114 27.40 -35.66 -10.71
N ARG A 115 26.73 -34.51 -10.63
CA ARG A 115 25.83 -34.03 -11.69
C ARG A 115 26.47 -32.96 -12.58
N GLU A 116 27.71 -32.55 -12.32
CA GLU A 116 28.37 -31.50 -13.11
C GLU A 116 29.14 -32.11 -14.28
N VAL A 117 29.07 -31.44 -15.43
CA VAL A 117 29.76 -31.81 -16.66
C VAL A 117 30.90 -30.83 -16.89
N ILE A 118 32.14 -31.33 -16.87
CA ILE A 118 33.37 -30.57 -17.05
C ILE A 118 33.88 -30.82 -18.47
N VAL A 119 33.52 -29.91 -19.39
CA VAL A 119 33.82 -30.06 -20.82
C VAL A 119 35.33 -30.02 -21.12
N GLU A 120 36.13 -29.42 -20.24
CA GLU A 120 37.60 -29.38 -20.36
C GLU A 120 38.25 -30.79 -20.28
N GLU A 121 37.63 -31.71 -19.53
CA GLU A 121 38.14 -33.07 -19.24
C GLU A 121 37.65 -34.13 -20.24
N VAL A 122 36.75 -33.75 -21.16
CA VAL A 122 36.26 -34.65 -22.22
C VAL A 122 37.38 -34.88 -23.23
N LYS A 123 37.66 -36.14 -23.53
CA LYS A 123 38.68 -36.64 -24.46
C LYS A 123 38.11 -36.92 -25.85
N ARG A 124 36.89 -37.46 -25.98
CA ARG A 124 36.23 -37.78 -27.27
C ARG A 124 35.34 -36.64 -27.77
N ILE A 125 35.89 -35.43 -27.75
CA ILE A 125 35.23 -34.16 -28.05
C ILE A 125 34.80 -33.98 -29.52
N ASP A 126 35.46 -34.69 -30.42
CA ASP A 126 35.27 -34.66 -31.87
C ASP A 126 34.34 -35.78 -32.38
N ASP A 127 33.75 -36.58 -31.49
CA ASP A 127 32.80 -37.63 -31.86
C ASP A 127 31.47 -37.01 -32.34
N ASN A 128 31.10 -37.31 -33.59
CA ASN A 128 29.87 -36.82 -34.22
C ASN A 128 28.71 -37.84 -34.16
N ASN A 129 29.01 -39.11 -33.86
CA ASN A 129 28.06 -40.22 -33.96
C ASN A 129 27.27 -40.39 -32.67
N ILE A 130 27.94 -40.36 -31.53
CA ILE A 130 27.33 -40.64 -30.23
C ILE A 130 26.26 -39.61 -29.85
N PRO A 131 26.49 -38.28 -30.01
CA PRO A 131 25.45 -37.29 -29.76
C PRO A 131 24.22 -37.51 -30.65
N SER A 132 24.45 -37.79 -31.94
CA SER A 132 23.37 -38.06 -32.92
C SER A 132 22.58 -39.32 -32.55
N GLU A 133 23.24 -40.38 -32.08
CA GLU A 133 22.60 -41.62 -31.66
C GLU A 133 21.68 -41.44 -30.44
N VAL A 134 22.11 -40.64 -29.45
CA VAL A 134 21.33 -40.39 -28.22
C VAL A 134 20.18 -39.42 -28.46
N LEU A 135 20.43 -38.36 -29.21
CA LEU A 135 19.47 -37.25 -29.38
C LEU A 135 18.45 -37.52 -30.50
N ILE A 136 18.88 -38.02 -31.64
CA ILE A 136 18.01 -38.26 -32.80
C ILE A 136 17.52 -39.70 -32.80
N GLY A 137 18.42 -40.66 -32.56
CA GLY A 137 18.12 -42.09 -32.61
C GLY A 137 17.89 -42.59 -34.05
N ALA A 138 18.02 -43.90 -34.26
CA ALA A 138 17.92 -44.49 -35.59
C ALA A 138 16.51 -44.37 -36.24
N ASN A 139 15.47 -44.21 -35.42
CA ASN A 139 14.07 -44.10 -35.86
C ASN A 139 13.44 -42.75 -35.49
N GLU A 140 14.24 -41.69 -35.35
CA GLU A 140 13.74 -40.35 -34.96
C GLU A 140 12.96 -40.36 -33.62
N ASN A 141 13.42 -41.18 -32.69
CA ASN A 141 12.83 -41.39 -31.37
C ASN A 141 13.82 -41.15 -30.21
N GLY A 142 14.88 -40.39 -30.49
CA GLY A 142 15.88 -40.02 -29.49
C GLY A 142 15.39 -38.92 -28.54
N LYS A 143 16.21 -38.63 -27.53
CA LYS A 143 15.85 -37.74 -26.42
C LYS A 143 15.65 -36.27 -26.81
N ALA A 144 16.09 -35.85 -28.00
CA ALA A 144 15.85 -34.49 -28.47
C ALA A 144 14.37 -34.23 -28.79
N TYR A 145 13.58 -35.26 -29.13
CA TYR A 145 12.13 -35.11 -29.30
C TYR A 145 11.43 -34.89 -27.95
N ASP A 146 11.84 -35.62 -26.92
CA ASP A 146 11.36 -35.40 -25.55
C ASP A 146 11.77 -34.02 -25.04
N LEU A 147 13.02 -33.60 -25.33
CA LEU A 147 13.50 -32.26 -25.00
C LEU A 147 12.66 -31.18 -25.67
N LYS A 148 12.34 -31.34 -26.96
CA LYS A 148 11.45 -30.43 -27.69
C LYS A 148 10.09 -30.31 -27.00
N ASN A 149 9.51 -31.42 -26.55
CA ASN A 149 8.23 -31.41 -25.86
C ASN A 149 8.32 -30.67 -24.52
N ILE A 150 9.32 -30.99 -23.69
CA ILE A 150 9.55 -30.35 -22.38
C ILE A 150 9.76 -28.83 -22.54
N LEU A 151 10.56 -28.40 -23.53
CA LEU A 151 10.80 -26.98 -23.80
C LEU A 151 9.52 -26.28 -24.26
N ASN A 152 8.69 -26.93 -25.08
CA ASN A 152 7.41 -26.38 -25.51
C ASN A 152 6.42 -26.25 -24.36
N GLU A 153 6.29 -27.29 -23.53
CA GLU A 153 5.44 -27.26 -22.35
C GLU A 153 5.90 -26.17 -21.37
N TYR A 154 7.20 -26.06 -21.11
CA TYR A 154 7.77 -25.03 -20.26
C TYR A 154 7.46 -23.63 -20.82
N ARG A 155 7.70 -23.40 -22.12
CA ARG A 155 7.39 -22.13 -22.77
C ARG A 155 5.90 -21.79 -22.69
N SER A 156 5.02 -22.73 -23.00
CA SER A 156 3.57 -22.55 -22.92
C SER A 156 3.10 -22.27 -21.50
N PHE A 157 3.71 -22.90 -20.50
CA PHE A 157 3.45 -22.64 -19.09
C PHE A 157 3.91 -21.23 -18.69
N LEU A 158 5.10 -20.80 -19.08
CA LEU A 158 5.56 -19.44 -18.78
C LEU A 158 4.64 -18.38 -19.42
N ILE A 159 4.18 -18.61 -20.65
CA ILE A 159 3.24 -17.71 -21.32
C ILE A 159 1.88 -17.69 -20.59
N SER A 160 1.39 -18.82 -20.09
CA SER A 160 0.12 -18.85 -19.36
C SER A 160 0.20 -18.10 -18.02
N VAL A 161 1.35 -18.13 -17.35
CA VAL A 161 1.62 -17.35 -16.11
C VAL A 161 1.57 -15.83 -16.35
N LEU A 162 1.92 -15.37 -17.55
CA LEU A 162 1.91 -13.94 -17.91
C LEU A 162 0.50 -13.41 -18.25
N GLU A 163 -0.47 -14.30 -18.55
CA GLU A 163 -1.87 -13.98 -18.84
C GLU A 163 -2.08 -12.88 -19.91
N GLY A 164 -1.19 -12.71 -20.90
CA GLY A 164 -1.32 -11.68 -21.94
C GLY A 164 -1.01 -10.26 -21.46
N LYS A 165 -0.53 -10.09 -20.22
CA LYS A 165 -0.33 -8.77 -19.59
C LYS A 165 1.06 -8.20 -19.85
N ASN A 166 1.96 -8.97 -20.45
CA ASN A 166 3.30 -8.51 -20.80
C ASN A 166 3.75 -9.04 -22.18
N PRO A 167 3.27 -8.42 -23.28
CA PRO A 167 3.55 -8.90 -24.63
C PRO A 167 5.05 -8.85 -24.99
N THR A 168 5.81 -7.95 -24.38
CA THR A 168 7.26 -7.85 -24.61
C THR A 168 7.99 -9.10 -24.10
N VAL A 169 7.65 -9.56 -22.89
CA VAL A 169 8.26 -10.77 -22.31
C VAL A 169 7.77 -12.01 -23.04
N GLU A 170 6.48 -12.07 -23.41
CA GLU A 170 5.94 -13.21 -24.17
C GLU A 170 6.65 -13.39 -25.53
N GLU A 171 6.88 -12.31 -26.27
CA GLU A 171 7.61 -12.37 -27.55
C GLU A 171 9.08 -12.74 -27.34
N ALA A 172 9.71 -12.27 -26.26
CA ALA A 172 11.07 -12.68 -25.90
C ALA A 172 11.14 -14.19 -25.60
N LEU A 173 10.20 -14.73 -24.82
CA LEU A 173 10.13 -16.16 -24.50
C LEU A 173 9.93 -17.03 -25.73
N LYS A 174 9.07 -16.61 -26.67
CA LYS A 174 8.86 -17.31 -27.95
C LYS A 174 10.13 -17.42 -28.77
N LYS A 175 10.98 -16.38 -28.73
CA LYS A 175 12.23 -16.32 -29.47
C LYS A 175 13.38 -17.05 -28.78
N THR A 176 13.49 -16.93 -27.45
CA THR A 176 14.60 -17.50 -26.67
C THR A 176 14.49 -19.02 -26.53
N ILE A 177 13.28 -19.56 -26.44
CA ILE A 177 13.01 -21.01 -26.40
C ILE A 177 12.27 -21.40 -27.68
N ASP A 178 12.88 -21.14 -28.83
CA ASP A 178 12.32 -21.56 -30.10
C ASP A 178 12.76 -22.99 -30.45
N THR A 179 11.77 -23.84 -30.70
CA THR A 179 11.96 -25.23 -31.15
C THR A 179 11.17 -25.51 -32.43
N ASN A 180 10.86 -24.46 -33.21
CA ASN A 180 10.19 -24.61 -34.50
C ASN A 180 11.05 -25.40 -35.48
N ASP A 181 10.39 -26.15 -36.36
CA ASP A 181 11.08 -26.91 -37.38
C ASP A 181 11.73 -25.98 -38.42
N GLY A 182 12.93 -26.36 -38.84
CA GLY A 182 13.80 -25.53 -39.66
C GLY A 182 13.85 -25.99 -41.10
N LYS A 183 14.74 -25.34 -41.86
CA LYS A 183 15.19 -25.83 -43.15
C LYS A 183 16.63 -26.30 -43.03
N ASP A 184 16.94 -27.45 -43.60
CA ASP A 184 18.31 -27.93 -43.69
C ASP A 184 19.16 -27.10 -44.66
N LYS A 185 20.44 -27.47 -44.82
CA LYS A 185 21.38 -26.81 -45.74
C LYS A 185 20.96 -26.90 -47.21
N ASP A 186 20.10 -27.86 -47.55
CA ASP A 186 19.58 -28.12 -48.89
C ASP A 186 18.18 -27.51 -49.10
N GLY A 187 17.65 -26.78 -48.11
CA GLY A 187 16.38 -26.07 -48.15
C GLY A 187 15.15 -26.94 -47.85
N GLN A 188 15.31 -28.21 -47.49
CA GLN A 188 14.22 -29.12 -47.14
C GLN A 188 13.74 -28.90 -45.71
N PRO A 189 12.43 -29.09 -45.42
CA PRO A 189 11.93 -29.08 -44.06
C PRO A 189 12.59 -30.17 -43.23
N SER A 190 13.18 -29.82 -42.09
CA SER A 190 13.83 -30.75 -41.18
C SER A 190 13.32 -30.56 -39.76
N PRO A 191 12.95 -31.65 -39.05
CA PRO A 191 12.56 -31.56 -37.64
C PRO A 191 13.65 -30.85 -36.82
N TRP A 192 13.23 -30.03 -35.84
CA TRP A 192 14.16 -29.30 -34.97
C TRP A 192 15.28 -30.18 -34.37
N PRO A 193 15.04 -31.42 -33.90
CA PRO A 193 16.12 -32.30 -33.43
C PRO A 193 17.21 -32.55 -34.48
N ASN A 194 16.82 -32.80 -35.73
CA ASN A 194 17.73 -33.10 -36.82
C ASN A 194 18.47 -31.82 -37.26
N TYR A 195 17.75 -30.71 -37.41
CA TYR A 195 18.36 -29.44 -37.77
C TYR A 195 19.40 -28.97 -36.74
N THR A 196 19.11 -29.16 -35.44
CA THR A 196 19.92 -28.64 -34.34
C THR A 196 21.09 -29.53 -33.95
N PHE A 197 20.95 -30.87 -34.00
CA PHE A 197 21.94 -31.80 -33.42
C PHE A 197 22.58 -32.77 -34.43
N HIS A 198 22.11 -32.83 -35.68
CA HIS A 198 22.59 -33.83 -36.63
C HIS A 198 24.06 -33.60 -37.02
N THR A 199 24.87 -34.65 -36.86
CA THR A 199 26.29 -34.69 -37.27
C THR A 199 27.15 -33.59 -36.65
N LEU A 200 26.77 -33.09 -35.47
CA LEU A 200 27.58 -32.14 -34.71
C LEU A 200 28.57 -32.86 -33.78
N PRO A 201 29.76 -32.29 -33.58
CA PRO A 201 30.71 -32.77 -32.59
C PRO A 201 30.12 -32.74 -31.18
N LEU A 202 30.50 -33.71 -30.36
CA LEU A 202 30.07 -33.81 -28.97
C LEU A 202 30.23 -32.49 -28.20
N VAL A 203 31.38 -31.82 -28.34
CA VAL A 203 31.62 -30.52 -27.67
C VAL A 203 30.60 -29.44 -28.07
N ALA A 204 30.19 -29.40 -29.34
CA ALA A 204 29.23 -28.43 -29.84
C ALA A 204 27.82 -28.74 -29.32
N VAL A 205 27.45 -30.03 -29.29
CA VAL A 205 26.17 -30.47 -28.74
C VAL A 205 26.05 -30.12 -27.26
N ILE A 206 27.09 -30.39 -26.47
CA ILE A 206 27.10 -30.01 -25.04
C ILE A 206 26.96 -28.49 -24.87
N CYS A 207 27.67 -27.70 -25.68
CA CYS A 207 27.57 -26.24 -25.65
C CYS A 207 26.15 -25.75 -25.97
N ILE A 208 25.48 -26.32 -26.98
CA ILE A 208 24.08 -26.00 -27.33
C ILE A 208 23.15 -26.37 -26.17
N LEU A 209 23.33 -27.53 -25.56
CA LEU A 209 22.55 -27.94 -24.39
C LEU A 209 22.76 -26.99 -23.19
N SER A 210 23.99 -26.54 -22.96
CA SER A 210 24.31 -25.49 -21.97
C SER A 210 23.64 -24.15 -22.31
N GLU A 211 23.55 -23.78 -23.60
CA GLU A 211 22.83 -22.59 -24.03
C GLU A 211 21.32 -22.70 -23.72
N TYR A 212 20.70 -23.86 -23.95
CA TYR A 212 19.31 -24.09 -23.56
C TYR A 212 19.10 -24.03 -22.05
N GLN A 213 20.02 -24.56 -21.25
CA GLN A 213 20.01 -24.43 -19.80
C GLN A 213 20.06 -22.96 -19.35
N LEU A 214 20.92 -22.16 -19.99
CA LEU A 214 21.00 -20.72 -19.75
C LEU A 214 19.68 -20.02 -20.10
N ASN A 215 19.11 -20.34 -21.26
CA ASN A 215 17.86 -19.77 -21.75
C ASN A 215 16.68 -20.10 -20.82
N ILE A 216 16.62 -21.31 -20.26
CA ILE A 216 15.61 -21.69 -19.24
C ILE A 216 15.73 -20.81 -18.00
N ARG A 217 16.95 -20.62 -17.49
CA ARG A 217 17.19 -19.80 -16.28
C ARG A 217 16.95 -18.32 -16.51
N ASN A 218 17.26 -17.82 -17.71
CA ASN A 218 16.94 -16.44 -18.09
C ASN A 218 15.43 -16.23 -18.24
N ALA A 219 14.72 -17.16 -18.88
CA ALA A 219 13.26 -17.14 -19.00
C ALA A 219 12.57 -17.18 -17.62
N GLU A 220 13.08 -18.01 -16.70
CA GLU A 220 12.69 -18.03 -15.29
C GLU A 220 12.87 -16.63 -14.68
N THR A 221 14.04 -16.00 -14.82
CA THR A 221 14.32 -14.65 -14.30
C THR A 221 13.31 -13.61 -14.82
N ASP A 222 13.00 -13.62 -16.11
CA ASP A 222 12.11 -12.63 -16.72
C ASP A 222 10.68 -12.74 -16.18
N VAL A 223 10.18 -13.97 -16.03
CA VAL A 223 8.86 -14.22 -15.45
C VAL A 223 8.83 -13.89 -13.96
N LEU A 224 9.89 -14.23 -13.21
CA LEU A 224 9.99 -13.87 -11.80
C LEU A 224 9.98 -12.36 -11.58
N ASN A 225 10.73 -11.60 -12.37
CA ASN A 225 10.73 -10.13 -12.30
C ASN A 225 9.35 -9.56 -12.61
N TYR A 226 8.65 -10.12 -13.60
CA TYR A 226 7.29 -9.73 -13.91
C TYR A 226 6.36 -9.99 -12.72
N LEU A 227 6.32 -11.22 -12.20
CA LEU A 227 5.49 -11.60 -11.06
C LEU A 227 5.77 -10.72 -9.82
N TYR A 228 7.04 -10.42 -9.56
CA TYR A 228 7.44 -9.56 -8.45
C TYR A 228 6.93 -8.12 -8.64
N SER A 229 7.03 -7.58 -9.87
CA SER A 229 6.49 -6.26 -10.18
C SER A 229 4.97 -6.17 -9.99
N GLN A 230 4.24 -7.28 -10.18
CA GLN A 230 2.80 -7.33 -9.99
C GLN A 230 2.37 -7.34 -8.53
N ILE A 231 3.28 -7.63 -7.59
CA ILE A 231 3.03 -7.45 -6.17
C ILE A 231 2.76 -5.96 -5.93
N ASP A 232 3.67 -5.07 -6.30
CA ASP A 232 3.55 -3.64 -6.01
C ASP A 232 2.73 -2.83 -7.00
N ALA A 233 2.52 -3.33 -8.23
CA ALA A 233 1.68 -2.65 -9.23
C ALA A 233 0.25 -2.39 -8.75
N ALA A 234 -0.29 -3.24 -7.87
CA ALA A 234 -1.65 -3.09 -7.33
C ALA A 234 -1.73 -2.16 -6.11
N SER A 235 -0.60 -1.67 -5.58
CA SER A 235 -0.58 -0.85 -4.38
C SER A 235 -0.56 0.64 -4.68
N PHE A 236 -1.32 1.41 -3.89
CA PHE A 236 -1.15 2.85 -3.84
C PHE A 236 0.26 3.17 -3.36
N LYS A 237 0.94 4.02 -4.11
CA LYS A 237 2.25 4.54 -3.72
C LYS A 237 2.02 5.73 -2.81
N PHE A 238 2.69 5.76 -1.67
CA PHE A 238 2.66 6.90 -0.76
C PHE A 238 4.09 7.35 -0.55
N ASN A 239 4.34 8.65 -0.64
CA ASN A 239 5.68 9.23 -0.52
C ASN A 239 5.81 10.19 0.66
N LYS A 240 4.68 10.58 1.28
CA LYS A 240 4.65 11.46 2.44
C LYS A 240 3.88 10.81 3.57
N ILE A 241 4.45 10.87 4.76
CA ILE A 241 3.90 10.26 5.98
C ILE A 241 3.82 11.35 7.03
N ASP A 242 2.60 11.76 7.38
CA ASP A 242 2.32 12.78 8.39
C ASP A 242 1.48 12.17 9.53
N PRO A 243 1.83 12.35 10.81
CA PRO A 243 0.95 11.98 11.91
C PRO A 243 -0.25 12.95 11.98
N ILE A 244 -1.44 12.40 12.18
CA ILE A 244 -2.67 13.16 12.40
C ILE A 244 -3.20 12.86 13.79
N VAL A 245 -3.58 13.92 14.51
CA VAL A 245 -4.23 13.85 15.82
C VAL A 245 -5.66 14.38 15.69
N ILE A 246 -6.64 13.54 15.97
CA ILE A 246 -8.07 13.89 15.97
C ILE A 246 -8.58 13.84 17.42
N PRO A 247 -8.68 14.99 18.10
CA PRO A 247 -9.26 15.07 19.44
C PRO A 247 -10.79 14.90 19.41
N ASN A 248 -11.36 14.27 20.46
CA ASN A 248 -12.81 14.22 20.63
C ASN A 248 -13.40 15.60 20.99
N SER A 249 -12.66 16.40 21.78
CA SER A 249 -12.99 17.80 22.08
C SER A 249 -11.71 18.62 22.29
N ASN A 250 -11.69 19.85 21.76
CA ASN A 250 -10.59 20.81 21.99
C ASN A 250 -10.75 21.63 23.28
N TYR A 251 -11.87 21.46 23.99
CA TYR A 251 -12.14 22.14 25.25
C TYR A 251 -12.59 21.12 26.30
N ILE A 252 -11.89 21.09 27.43
CA ILE A 252 -12.19 20.24 28.57
C ILE A 252 -12.20 21.08 29.85
N THR A 253 -13.01 20.67 30.82
CA THR A 253 -13.01 21.26 32.17
C THR A 253 -11.95 20.60 33.05
N LEU A 254 -11.46 21.33 34.06
CA LEU A 254 -10.52 20.80 35.05
C LEU A 254 -11.11 19.55 35.71
N GLY A 255 -10.36 18.45 35.70
CA GLY A 255 -10.79 17.16 36.24
C GLY A 255 -11.51 16.24 35.25
N SER A 256 -11.65 16.62 33.98
CA SER A 256 -12.15 15.76 32.89
C SER A 256 -11.01 15.15 32.08
N ASP A 257 -11.25 13.98 31.48
CA ASP A 257 -10.27 13.27 30.65
C ASP A 257 -10.17 13.90 29.24
N TYR A 258 -8.93 14.00 28.73
CA TYR A 258 -8.65 14.36 27.35
C TYR A 258 -8.45 13.09 26.51
N GLU A 259 -9.24 12.92 25.45
CA GLU A 259 -9.13 11.78 24.53
C GLU A 259 -8.88 12.26 23.09
N ALA A 260 -7.86 11.69 22.45
CA ALA A 260 -7.51 11.96 21.06
C ALA A 260 -7.06 10.68 20.35
N LYS A 261 -7.48 10.54 19.08
CA LYS A 261 -7.06 9.45 18.19
C LYS A 261 -5.84 9.90 17.41
N ILE A 262 -4.76 9.15 17.52
CA ILE A 262 -3.49 9.42 16.83
C ILE A 262 -3.27 8.31 15.81
N PHE A 263 -3.09 8.68 14.55
CA PHE A 263 -2.77 7.73 13.48
C PHE A 263 -1.85 8.37 12.45
N ILE A 264 -1.24 7.53 11.63
CA ILE A 264 -0.35 7.96 10.55
C ILE A 264 -1.18 8.10 9.27
N SER A 265 -1.07 9.25 8.62
CA SER A 265 -1.61 9.47 7.28
C SER A 265 -0.50 9.35 6.25
N ALA A 266 -0.67 8.43 5.31
CA ALA A 266 0.20 8.31 4.16
C ALA A 266 -0.47 8.97 2.94
N THR A 267 0.18 9.94 2.32
CA THR A 267 -0.31 10.64 1.13
C THR A 267 0.69 10.54 -0.02
N ASP A 268 0.19 10.70 -1.23
CA ASP A 268 0.99 10.80 -2.46
C ASP A 268 0.99 12.25 -2.93
N SER A 269 2.15 12.90 -2.90
CA SER A 269 2.27 14.28 -3.40
C SER A 269 2.21 14.39 -4.92
N THR A 270 2.35 13.27 -5.65
CA THR A 270 2.32 13.25 -7.11
C THR A 270 0.91 13.09 -7.67
N GLN A 271 0.00 12.50 -6.89
CA GLN A 271 -1.38 12.28 -7.28
C GLN A 271 -2.34 13.04 -6.37
N GLN A 272 -2.96 14.09 -6.90
CA GLN A 272 -3.92 14.88 -6.14
C GLN A 272 -5.33 14.24 -6.14
N PRO A 273 -5.94 13.98 -4.98
CA PRO A 273 -7.30 13.46 -4.89
C PRO A 273 -8.33 14.53 -5.28
N ASN A 274 -9.48 14.14 -5.80
CA ASN A 274 -10.60 15.05 -5.96
C ASN A 274 -11.46 15.04 -4.70
N ILE A 275 -11.51 16.15 -3.96
CA ILE A 275 -12.28 16.28 -2.72
C ILE A 275 -13.48 17.18 -2.93
N THR A 276 -14.68 16.65 -2.69
CA THR A 276 -15.94 17.39 -2.82
C THR A 276 -16.69 17.35 -1.50
N VAL A 277 -17.12 18.51 -0.99
CA VAL A 277 -17.96 18.63 0.20
C VAL A 277 -19.29 19.26 -0.21
N GLY A 278 -20.39 18.51 -0.06
CA GLY A 278 -21.67 18.85 -0.72
C GLY A 278 -21.47 18.99 -2.24
N ASP A 279 -21.83 20.17 -2.77
CA ASP A 279 -21.66 20.49 -4.21
C ASP A 279 -20.36 21.24 -4.52
N THR A 280 -19.54 21.55 -3.51
CA THR A 280 -18.33 22.37 -3.67
C THR A 280 -17.08 21.50 -3.71
N LYS A 281 -16.31 21.61 -4.78
CA LYS A 281 -14.96 21.04 -4.88
C LYS A 281 -13.99 21.89 -4.07
N LEU A 282 -13.19 21.25 -3.22
CA LEU A 282 -12.18 21.93 -2.41
C LEU A 282 -10.91 22.19 -3.22
N GLU A 283 -10.29 23.33 -2.96
CA GLU A 283 -8.91 23.59 -3.37
C GLU A 283 -7.96 22.78 -2.48
N LEU A 284 -6.94 22.20 -3.11
CA LEU A 284 -5.95 21.34 -2.46
C LEU A 284 -4.66 22.12 -2.27
N ASP A 285 -3.98 21.88 -1.16
CA ASP A 285 -2.60 22.34 -0.98
C ASP A 285 -1.61 21.49 -1.80
N GLU A 286 -0.34 21.89 -1.80
CA GLU A 286 0.76 21.16 -2.47
C GLU A 286 0.95 19.73 -1.97
N THR A 287 0.32 19.38 -0.84
CA THR A 287 0.38 18.06 -0.19
C THR A 287 -0.88 17.22 -0.43
N GLY A 288 -1.83 17.73 -1.21
CA GLY A 288 -3.09 17.07 -1.53
C GLY A 288 -4.17 17.20 -0.45
N LYS A 289 -3.98 18.07 0.56
CA LYS A 289 -4.96 18.31 1.64
C LYS A 289 -5.96 19.37 1.20
N GLY A 290 -7.25 19.04 1.24
CA GLY A 290 -8.33 20.00 1.00
C GLY A 290 -8.69 20.76 2.27
N ILE A 291 -8.73 22.10 2.20
CA ILE A 291 -9.11 22.94 3.34
C ILE A 291 -10.61 23.27 3.24
N TYR A 292 -11.41 22.66 4.11
CA TYR A 292 -12.82 23.00 4.25
C TYR A 292 -13.00 24.17 5.21
N LYS A 293 -13.54 25.30 4.72
CA LYS A 293 -13.80 26.51 5.52
C LYS A 293 -15.18 27.06 5.22
N VAL A 294 -16.05 27.07 6.24
CA VAL A 294 -17.40 27.63 6.13
C VAL A 294 -17.66 28.62 7.27
N ARG A 295 -18.33 29.72 6.93
CA ARG A 295 -18.78 30.71 7.92
C ARG A 295 -20.06 30.20 8.59
N ALA A 296 -20.03 30.06 9.91
CA ALA A 296 -21.20 29.70 10.69
C ALA A 296 -22.29 30.78 10.61
N SER A 297 -23.53 30.38 10.29
CA SER A 297 -24.68 31.29 10.13
C SER A 297 -25.76 31.12 11.21
N SER A 298 -25.74 30.00 11.94
CA SER A 298 -26.74 29.68 12.96
C SER A 298 -26.13 28.82 14.06
N LEU A 299 -26.71 28.95 15.25
CA LEU A 299 -26.25 28.30 16.48
C LEU A 299 -26.51 26.80 16.49
N GLY A 300 -25.79 26.10 17.38
CA GLY A 300 -25.96 24.67 17.63
C GLY A 300 -25.10 23.77 16.74
N PRO A 301 -25.35 22.45 16.77
CA PRO A 301 -24.56 21.47 16.03
C PRO A 301 -24.78 21.58 14.52
N LYS A 302 -23.69 21.50 13.76
CA LYS A 302 -23.63 21.49 12.30
C LYS A 302 -22.95 20.21 11.85
N LYS A 303 -23.51 19.57 10.82
CA LYS A 303 -22.92 18.40 10.17
C LYS A 303 -22.50 18.77 8.76
N TRP A 304 -21.43 18.16 8.29
CA TRP A 304 -20.98 18.26 6.91
C TRP A 304 -20.55 16.89 6.41
N GLY A 305 -20.65 16.70 5.10
CA GLY A 305 -20.33 15.44 4.43
C GLY A 305 -19.81 15.70 3.02
N GLY A 306 -19.00 14.78 2.54
CA GLY A 306 -18.32 14.87 1.27
C GLY A 306 -17.76 13.52 0.81
N ILE A 307 -17.05 13.55 -0.30
CA ILE A 307 -16.42 12.39 -0.92
C ILE A 307 -15.00 12.77 -1.32
N ILE A 308 -14.06 11.88 -1.01
CA ILE A 308 -12.69 11.93 -1.52
C ILE A 308 -12.57 10.86 -2.60
N ALA A 309 -12.18 11.24 -3.81
CA ALA A 309 -11.99 10.32 -4.93
C ALA A 309 -10.53 10.31 -5.39
N LEU A 310 -9.94 9.13 -5.52
CA LEU A 310 -8.56 8.93 -6.00
C LEU A 310 -8.53 7.87 -7.09
N LYS A 311 -7.70 8.09 -8.11
CA LYS A 311 -7.50 7.09 -9.17
C LYS A 311 -6.55 5.99 -8.68
N ALA A 312 -7.04 4.77 -8.61
CA ALA A 312 -6.26 3.60 -8.25
C ALA A 312 -5.24 3.23 -9.35
N PRO A 313 -4.19 2.46 -9.00
CA PRO A 313 -3.19 1.98 -9.97
C PRO A 313 -3.78 1.16 -11.12
N ASP A 314 -4.93 0.50 -10.89
CA ASP A 314 -5.71 -0.24 -11.88
C ASP A 314 -6.45 0.67 -12.89
N GLY A 315 -6.37 1.99 -12.73
CA GLY A 315 -7.02 2.99 -13.56
C GLY A 315 -8.44 3.35 -13.15
N THR A 316 -9.04 2.61 -12.20
CA THR A 316 -10.38 2.89 -11.66
C THR A 316 -10.35 4.03 -10.65
N THR A 317 -11.44 4.77 -10.49
CA THR A 317 -11.55 5.79 -9.44
C THR A 317 -12.20 5.17 -8.22
N ARG A 318 -11.51 5.21 -7.07
CA ARG A 318 -12.05 4.81 -5.77
C ARG A 318 -12.49 6.04 -5.00
N SER A 319 -13.64 5.93 -4.36
CA SER A 319 -14.27 7.03 -3.63
C SER A 319 -14.56 6.61 -2.19
N TRP A 320 -14.21 7.49 -1.25
CA TRP A 320 -14.45 7.30 0.18
C TRP A 320 -15.29 8.44 0.74
N PRO A 321 -16.36 8.15 1.51
CA PRO A 321 -17.14 9.19 2.16
C PRO A 321 -16.33 9.81 3.31
N VAL A 322 -16.44 11.14 3.45
CA VAL A 322 -15.86 11.89 4.56
C VAL A 322 -16.96 12.76 5.18
N GLY A 323 -16.89 12.98 6.49
CA GLY A 323 -17.82 13.88 7.17
C GLY A 323 -17.42 14.12 8.60
N GLY A 324 -18.07 15.10 9.20
CA GLY A 324 -17.87 15.47 10.59
C GLY A 324 -18.92 16.44 11.08
N ASP A 325 -18.80 16.79 12.34
CA ASP A 325 -19.67 17.75 13.01
C ASP A 325 -18.86 18.82 13.74
N TYR A 326 -19.46 20.01 13.86
CA TYR A 326 -18.92 21.12 14.64
C TYR A 326 -20.09 21.84 15.33
N VAL A 327 -19.85 22.42 16.51
CA VAL A 327 -20.87 23.16 17.26
C VAL A 327 -20.58 24.64 17.21
N VAL A 328 -21.60 25.43 16.88
CA VAL A 328 -21.52 26.90 16.86
C VAL A 328 -22.13 27.42 18.15
N GLY A 329 -21.28 27.91 19.06
CA GLY A 329 -21.69 28.62 20.26
C GLY A 329 -21.98 30.09 20.00
N GLU A 330 -22.80 30.71 20.86
CA GLU A 330 -22.91 32.17 20.90
C GLU A 330 -21.62 32.77 21.47
N SER A 331 -21.17 33.87 20.88
CA SER A 331 -20.13 34.69 21.51
C SER A 331 -20.77 35.47 22.65
N ASN A 332 -20.54 35.06 23.89
CA ASN A 332 -21.01 35.77 25.08
C ASN A 332 -19.83 36.29 25.91
N VAL A 333 -20.01 37.49 26.48
CA VAL A 333 -19.08 38.07 27.45
C VAL A 333 -19.86 38.34 28.71
N ILE A 334 -19.37 37.84 29.85
CA ILE A 334 -19.99 38.06 31.16
C ILE A 334 -19.26 39.23 31.82
N VAL A 335 -19.94 40.37 31.95
CA VAL A 335 -19.45 41.53 32.69
C VAL A 335 -20.28 41.67 33.96
N SER A 336 -19.74 41.25 35.09
CA SER A 336 -20.42 41.28 36.38
C SER A 336 -19.75 42.30 37.33
N PRO A 337 -20.47 43.32 37.81
CA PRO A 337 -19.93 44.26 38.78
C PRO A 337 -19.67 43.56 40.12
N THR A 338 -18.40 43.47 40.52
CA THR A 338 -17.95 42.74 41.73
C THR A 338 -18.56 43.29 43.03
N ALA A 339 -18.76 44.60 43.12
CA ALA A 339 -19.39 45.24 44.28
C ALA A 339 -20.90 44.98 44.41
N MET A 340 -21.54 44.45 43.36
CA MET A 340 -22.99 44.25 43.27
C MET A 340 -23.42 42.79 43.43
N ASN A 341 -22.55 41.90 43.94
CA ASN A 341 -22.94 40.56 44.38
C ASN A 341 -23.79 40.61 45.67
N VAL A 342 -24.88 41.37 45.65
CA VAL A 342 -25.74 41.66 46.80
C VAL A 342 -27.17 41.22 46.49
N MET A 343 -27.79 40.54 47.46
CA MET A 343 -29.22 40.25 47.45
C MET A 343 -29.90 40.96 48.62
N TYR A 344 -31.10 41.46 48.40
CA TYR A 344 -31.90 42.10 49.44
C TYR A 344 -32.77 41.07 50.16
N TYR A 345 -32.71 41.11 51.49
CA TYR A 345 -33.55 40.27 52.36
C TYR A 345 -35.04 40.61 52.20
N GLY A 346 -35.90 39.60 52.32
CA GLY A 346 -37.36 39.77 52.36
C GLY A 346 -38.05 39.88 50.99
N ILE A 347 -37.30 40.14 49.91
CA ILE A 347 -37.83 40.24 48.55
C ILE A 347 -37.22 39.21 47.59
N PRO A 348 -37.93 38.79 46.53
CA PRO A 348 -37.37 37.95 45.49
C PRO A 348 -36.36 38.75 44.65
N ASN A 349 -35.11 38.29 44.58
CA ASN A 349 -34.03 38.89 43.80
C ASN A 349 -33.89 38.13 42.47
N PRO A 350 -34.19 38.76 41.31
CA PRO A 350 -34.07 38.10 40.01
C PRO A 350 -32.59 37.84 39.67
N ILE A 351 -32.30 36.64 39.19
CA ILE A 351 -30.97 36.23 38.75
C ILE A 351 -31.07 35.45 37.43
N ASP A 352 -29.98 35.45 36.69
CA ASP A 352 -29.81 34.61 35.51
C ASP A 352 -28.50 33.82 35.64
N VAL A 353 -28.58 32.53 35.33
CA VAL A 353 -27.47 31.58 35.41
C VAL A 353 -27.29 30.97 34.03
N SER A 354 -26.12 31.17 33.45
CA SER A 354 -25.74 30.59 32.17
C SER A 354 -24.45 29.81 32.33
N VAL A 355 -24.36 28.67 31.64
CA VAL A 355 -23.15 27.86 31.53
C VAL A 355 -22.79 27.83 30.05
N PRO A 356 -21.55 28.18 29.67
CA PRO A 356 -21.13 28.15 28.27
C PRO A 356 -21.40 26.79 27.62
N ASN A 357 -21.92 26.81 26.38
CA ASN A 357 -22.26 25.61 25.59
C ASN A 357 -23.31 24.68 26.20
N VAL A 358 -24.07 25.12 27.20
CA VAL A 358 -25.20 24.37 27.78
C VAL A 358 -26.48 25.14 27.57
N SER A 359 -27.48 24.48 26.98
CA SER A 359 -28.81 25.07 26.79
C SER A 359 -29.50 25.34 28.14
N PRO A 360 -30.27 26.44 28.29
CA PRO A 360 -30.86 26.84 29.58
C PRO A 360 -31.74 25.77 30.26
N ASP A 361 -32.39 24.90 29.47
CA ASP A 361 -33.22 23.78 29.92
C ASP A 361 -32.41 22.68 30.64
N LYS A 362 -31.10 22.63 30.43
CA LYS A 362 -30.18 21.66 31.06
C LYS A 362 -29.45 22.21 32.28
N ILE A 363 -29.83 23.40 32.74
CA ILE A 363 -29.26 24.08 33.90
C ILE A 363 -30.25 24.00 35.06
N SER A 364 -29.77 23.54 36.21
CA SER A 364 -30.51 23.55 37.47
C SER A 364 -29.70 24.26 38.54
N ILE A 365 -30.39 24.89 39.50
CA ILE A 365 -29.75 25.60 40.61
C ILE A 365 -30.18 25.01 41.94
N LYS A 366 -29.25 25.05 42.90
CA LYS A 366 -29.51 24.83 44.32
C LYS A 366 -29.08 26.07 45.08
N VAL A 367 -29.90 26.48 46.06
CA VAL A 367 -29.64 27.66 46.90
C VAL A 367 -29.41 27.22 48.34
N ILE A 368 -28.38 27.77 48.98
CA ILE A 368 -28.09 27.62 50.41
C ILE A 368 -28.39 28.97 51.10
N ASN A 369 -28.98 28.92 52.30
CA ASN A 369 -29.43 30.10 53.08
C ASN A 369 -30.52 30.95 52.39
N GLY A 370 -31.29 30.35 51.48
CA GLY A 370 -32.41 31.00 50.79
C GLY A 370 -33.31 30.00 50.07
N THR A 371 -34.42 30.50 49.54
CA THR A 371 -35.33 29.75 48.66
C THR A 371 -35.30 30.34 47.26
N PHE A 372 -35.57 29.54 46.23
CA PHE A 372 -35.69 30.04 44.86
C PHE A 372 -37.06 29.70 44.25
N SER A 373 -37.48 30.49 43.27
CA SER A 373 -38.61 30.21 42.39
C SER A 373 -38.23 30.53 40.94
N THR A 374 -39.02 30.03 39.99
CA THR A 374 -38.91 30.34 38.55
C THR A 374 -39.90 31.44 38.13
N GLU A 375 -40.52 32.11 39.09
CA GLU A 375 -41.47 33.18 38.82
C GLU A 375 -40.75 34.47 38.41
N LYS A 376 -41.29 35.16 37.41
CA LYS A 376 -40.72 36.43 36.96
C LYS A 376 -41.02 37.53 37.96
N VAL A 377 -39.97 38.14 38.50
CA VAL A 377 -40.08 39.30 39.40
C VAL A 377 -40.46 40.53 38.58
N LYS A 378 -41.44 41.29 39.04
CA LYS A 378 -41.87 42.55 38.42
C LYS A 378 -41.25 43.75 39.11
N ASN A 379 -40.90 44.78 38.35
CA ASN A 379 -40.51 46.08 38.88
C ASN A 379 -41.74 46.87 39.36
N SER A 380 -41.50 48.03 39.99
CA SER A 380 -42.57 48.93 40.47
C SER A 380 -43.48 49.49 39.37
N LYS A 381 -43.12 49.32 38.09
CA LYS A 381 -43.90 49.69 36.90
C LYS A 381 -44.64 48.51 36.26
N GLY A 382 -44.56 47.30 36.86
CA GLY A 382 -45.21 46.09 36.36
C GLY A 382 -44.45 45.32 35.28
N GLU A 383 -43.24 45.77 34.89
CA GLU A 383 -42.40 45.11 33.88
C GLU A 383 -41.56 44.00 34.53
N ASN A 384 -41.38 42.88 33.83
CA ASN A 384 -40.59 41.77 34.36
C ASN A 384 -39.09 42.08 34.29
N PHE A 385 -38.36 41.80 35.38
CA PHE A 385 -36.90 41.77 35.36
C PHE A 385 -36.39 40.64 34.46
N LYS A 386 -35.21 40.85 33.86
CA LYS A 386 -34.47 39.79 33.16
C LYS A 386 -33.94 38.80 34.20
N GLY A 387 -34.16 37.52 33.98
CA GLY A 387 -33.73 36.45 34.88
C GLY A 387 -34.67 35.25 34.81
N SER A 388 -34.09 34.06 34.81
CA SER A 388 -34.85 32.80 34.77
C SER A 388 -35.19 32.28 36.18
N TRP A 389 -34.55 32.82 37.21
CA TRP A 389 -34.79 32.45 38.61
C TRP A 389 -34.93 33.68 39.51
N ALA A 390 -35.62 33.51 40.64
CA ALA A 390 -35.78 34.52 41.68
C ALA A 390 -35.39 33.93 43.04
N VAL A 391 -34.43 34.55 43.73
CA VAL A 391 -33.88 34.06 44.99
C VAL A 391 -34.30 34.96 46.16
N LYS A 392 -34.85 34.35 47.22
CA LYS A 392 -35.23 35.03 48.45
C LYS A 392 -34.31 34.60 49.60
N PRO A 393 -33.42 35.48 50.10
CA PRO A 393 -32.56 35.19 51.24
C PRO A 393 -33.35 34.95 52.54
N THR A 394 -32.80 34.12 53.44
CA THR A 394 -33.44 33.74 54.71
C THR A 394 -33.09 34.66 55.87
N SER A 395 -31.89 35.25 55.89
CA SER A 395 -31.42 36.10 57.00
C SER A 395 -30.41 37.13 56.52
N VAL A 396 -30.40 38.30 57.15
CA VAL A 396 -29.39 39.35 56.91
C VAL A 396 -28.08 38.95 57.61
N GLY A 397 -26.94 39.19 56.94
CA GLY A 397 -25.61 38.91 57.50
C GLY A 397 -25.06 37.51 57.23
N GLN A 398 -25.86 36.60 56.68
CA GLN A 398 -25.39 35.33 56.13
C GLN A 398 -25.37 35.39 54.61
N ASN A 399 -24.28 34.96 53.98
CA ASN A 399 -24.23 34.89 52.51
C ASN A 399 -25.17 33.81 51.99
N VAL A 400 -25.82 34.10 50.87
CA VAL A 400 -26.58 33.13 50.08
C VAL A 400 -25.64 32.54 49.05
N GLN A 401 -25.60 31.21 48.97
CA GLN A 401 -24.77 30.52 47.99
C GLN A 401 -25.63 29.92 46.89
N ILE A 402 -25.22 30.09 45.65
CA ILE A 402 -25.87 29.50 44.48
C ILE A 402 -24.95 28.46 43.87
N ILE A 403 -25.46 27.24 43.75
CA ILE A 403 -24.76 26.11 43.17
C ILE A 403 -25.47 25.75 41.88
N ALA A 404 -24.82 25.98 40.74
CA ALA A 404 -25.34 25.57 39.45
C ALA A 404 -24.92 24.12 39.14
N THR A 405 -25.83 23.36 38.52
CA THR A 405 -25.56 22.03 37.97
C THR A 405 -26.01 22.01 36.52
N ALA A 406 -25.11 21.62 35.62
CA ALA A 406 -25.38 21.48 34.20
C ALA A 406 -25.26 20.03 33.76
N ILE A 407 -26.12 19.59 32.84
CA ILE A 407 -25.97 18.28 32.19
C ILE A 407 -25.06 18.44 30.98
N ILE A 408 -23.81 17.98 31.11
CA ILE A 408 -22.80 17.99 30.04
C ILE A 408 -22.53 16.54 29.64
N ASN A 409 -22.71 16.23 28.36
CA ASN A 409 -22.52 14.86 27.82
C ASN A 409 -23.31 13.78 28.59
N GLY A 410 -24.52 14.12 29.05
CA GLY A 410 -25.41 13.22 29.78
C GLY A 410 -25.07 13.01 31.26
N LYS A 411 -23.97 13.60 31.76
CA LYS A 411 -23.59 13.55 33.19
C LYS A 411 -23.86 14.90 33.87
N PRO A 412 -24.43 14.91 35.09
CA PRO A 412 -24.57 16.14 35.87
C PRO A 412 -23.20 16.59 36.38
N VAL A 413 -22.79 17.79 36.01
CA VAL A 413 -21.58 18.46 36.50
C VAL A 413 -22.00 19.62 37.39
N GLN A 414 -21.57 19.58 38.66
CA GLN A 414 -21.85 20.62 39.64
C GLN A 414 -20.70 21.63 39.69
N PHE A 415 -21.03 22.92 39.63
CA PHE A 415 -20.06 24.01 39.72
C PHE A 415 -19.83 24.44 41.18
N LEU A 416 -18.73 25.15 41.42
CA LEU A 416 -18.42 25.72 42.73
C LEU A 416 -19.52 26.71 43.16
N PRO A 417 -19.84 26.79 44.47
CA PRO A 417 -20.83 27.75 44.97
C PRO A 417 -20.40 29.19 44.68
N TYR A 418 -21.36 30.01 44.22
CA TYR A 418 -21.18 31.45 44.04
C TYR A 418 -21.90 32.23 45.15
N ASP A 419 -21.16 33.06 45.88
CA ASP A 419 -21.64 33.75 47.08
C ASP A 419 -22.21 35.14 46.78
N PHE A 420 -23.42 35.38 47.29
CA PHE A 420 -24.09 36.68 47.34
C PHE A 420 -24.22 37.17 48.78
N ARG A 421 -23.80 38.42 49.00
CA ARG A 421 -23.95 39.11 50.29
C ARG A 421 -25.40 39.52 50.51
N VAL A 422 -25.96 39.23 51.67
CA VAL A 422 -27.34 39.64 51.97
C VAL A 422 -27.36 40.97 52.71
N LYS A 423 -28.04 41.97 52.14
CA LYS A 423 -28.27 43.27 52.76
C LYS A 423 -29.75 43.46 53.12
N PRO A 424 -30.06 44.25 54.16
CA PRO A 424 -31.44 44.69 54.38
C PRO A 424 -31.88 45.61 53.24
N ILE A 425 -33.20 45.67 53.00
CA ILE A 425 -33.78 46.62 52.05
C ILE A 425 -33.39 48.03 52.51
N PRO A 426 -32.88 48.90 51.60
CA PRO A 426 -32.57 50.27 51.95
C PRO A 426 -33.81 50.96 52.53
N PRO A 427 -33.66 51.76 53.60
CA PRO A 427 -34.80 52.41 54.22
C PRO A 427 -35.53 53.27 53.17
N PRO A 428 -36.87 53.15 53.05
CA PRO A 428 -37.62 53.98 52.13
C PRO A 428 -37.53 55.44 52.55
N VAL A 429 -37.53 56.34 51.57
CA VAL A 429 -37.62 57.78 51.83
C VAL A 429 -39.09 58.17 51.85
N ALA A 430 -39.58 58.63 52.99
CA ALA A 430 -40.93 59.17 53.09
C ALA A 430 -41.08 60.40 52.20
N VAL A 431 -42.16 60.46 51.42
CA VAL A 431 -42.49 61.60 50.56
C VAL A 431 -43.90 62.08 50.88
N PHE A 432 -44.09 63.39 50.96
CA PHE A 432 -45.38 64.03 51.17
C PHE A 432 -45.59 65.08 50.08
N GLY A 433 -46.65 64.94 49.27
CA GLY A 433 -46.88 65.80 48.11
C GLY A 433 -45.76 65.72 47.07
N GLY A 434 -45.13 64.56 46.91
CA GLY A 434 -44.02 64.33 45.96
C GLY A 434 -42.67 64.89 46.39
N LYS A 435 -42.55 65.46 47.60
CA LYS A 435 -41.27 65.94 48.16
C LYS A 435 -40.88 65.16 49.41
N SER A 436 -39.59 64.86 49.56
CA SER A 436 -39.03 64.23 50.76
C SER A 436 -38.67 65.23 51.85
N GLN A 437 -38.35 66.48 51.49
CA GLN A 437 -38.05 67.58 52.42
C GLN A 437 -38.45 68.93 51.80
N GLY A 438 -38.59 69.97 52.65
CA GLY A 438 -38.89 71.34 52.24
C GLY A 438 -40.35 71.77 52.44
N THR A 439 -40.67 72.99 52.02
CA THR A 439 -42.03 73.55 52.15
C THR A 439 -42.94 73.08 51.02
N ILE A 440 -44.21 72.82 51.37
CA ILE A 440 -45.27 72.51 50.42
C ILE A 440 -46.41 73.52 50.58
N PRO A 441 -47.06 73.98 49.49
CA PRO A 441 -48.22 74.83 49.58
C PRO A 441 -49.37 74.15 50.34
N ARG A 442 -50.06 74.89 51.20
CA ARG A 442 -51.16 74.38 52.03
C ARG A 442 -52.26 73.67 51.22
N ALA A 443 -52.57 74.18 50.03
CA ALA A 443 -53.56 73.56 49.14
C ALA A 443 -53.13 72.16 48.68
N THR A 444 -51.86 71.98 48.33
CA THR A 444 -51.31 70.67 47.94
C THR A 444 -51.24 69.74 49.14
N ALA A 445 -50.87 70.24 50.32
CA ALA A 445 -50.83 69.47 51.57
C ALA A 445 -52.20 68.90 51.96
N ALA A 446 -53.24 69.73 51.90
CA ALA A 446 -54.60 69.35 52.26
C ALA A 446 -55.22 68.37 51.25
N ALA A 447 -54.72 68.36 50.02
CA ALA A 447 -55.16 67.45 48.96
C ALA A 447 -54.45 66.09 48.97
N GLN A 448 -53.36 65.92 49.74
CA GLN A 448 -52.73 64.60 49.89
C GLN A 448 -53.51 63.78 50.93
N GLN A 449 -53.95 62.59 50.54
CA GLN A 449 -54.40 61.57 51.48
C GLN A 449 -53.16 60.81 52.00
N GLY A 450 -53.08 60.66 53.32
CA GLY A 450 -51.96 59.97 53.99
C GLY A 450 -51.93 58.48 53.74
#